data_AF-A0A068S8P2-F1
#
_entry.id   AF-A0A068S8P2-F1
#
_cell.length_a   1.000
_cell.length_b   1.000
_cell.length_c   1.000
_cell.angle_alpha   90.00
_cell.angle_beta   90.00
_cell.angle_gamma   90.00
#
_symmetry.space_group_name_H-M   'P 1'
#
loop_
_entity.id
_entity.type
_entity.pdbx_description
1 polymer ?
#
loop_
_entity_poly.entity_id
_entity_poly.type
_entity_poly.pdbx_seq_one_letter_code
_entity_poly.pdbx_strand_id
1 'polypeptide(L)'
;MGTAEMKMGKKYTVIGTPEFMAPEMYEERGYSEKVDIYAFGMCLLEMASGEYPYGECTNPAQIYKKVMSGVKPVTLSKVKNKDVLAVIKNCLGPEDERMSAQQILEKTFFAIEPEVMLLTSDGNNVHLTLQVVFKGVDKRSVKFDFNVETDTAAEVVEEMIEEDILPKRYQQHITKEIQRILREWDKDSDHVHRSIWRRESDSSELERIKVELEQEKERAEEKEAECNEYEERALKAEEKCKEMTRLLEELKSEQYHELEHGSITTALKDYADDADIEVFVRDCAEATHRSEDKAQAWIKKLKDQDIMTVGDLRDLHDEDWAALGLTVFASRAIKNMLRGKSSKG
;
A
#
# COMPACT_ATOMS: atom_id res chain seq x y z
N MET A 1 6.86 2.43 5.17
CA MET A 1 6.35 2.78 6.51
C MET A 1 4.85 2.94 6.39
N GLY A 2 4.07 2.07 7.02
CA GLY A 2 2.60 2.08 6.93
C GLY A 2 2.00 2.98 8.01
N THR A 3 1.01 3.79 7.63
CA THR A 3 0.28 4.75 8.49
C THR A 3 -1.17 4.34 8.73
N ALA A 4 -1.47 3.04 8.63
CA ALA A 4 -2.82 2.53 8.84
C ALA A 4 -3.21 2.60 10.34
N GLU A 5 -4.05 3.57 10.68
CA GLU A 5 -4.81 3.59 11.94
C GLU A 5 -6.30 3.67 11.62
N MET A 6 -7.08 2.70 12.10
CA MET A 6 -8.54 2.61 11.99
C MET A 6 -9.20 3.42 13.12
N LYS A 7 -9.76 4.61 12.83
CA LYS A 7 -10.66 5.34 13.74
C LYS A 7 -11.68 6.21 12.97
N MET A 8 -12.90 6.29 13.48
CA MET A 8 -13.98 7.18 12.99
C MET A 8 -13.66 8.65 13.32
N GLY A 9 -13.14 9.41 12.35
CA GLY A 9 -12.91 10.85 12.45
C GLY A 9 -11.85 11.39 11.48
N LYS A 10 -11.92 12.69 11.14
CA LYS A 10 -10.97 13.39 10.25
C LYS A 10 -9.57 13.47 10.88
N LYS A 11 -8.53 13.19 10.09
CA LYS A 11 -7.10 13.22 10.50
C LYS A 11 -6.42 14.53 10.06
N TYR A 12 -5.29 14.88 10.72
CA TYR A 12 -4.56 16.15 10.54
C TYR A 12 -3.03 15.98 10.33
N THR A 13 -2.51 14.78 10.07
CA THR A 13 -1.06 14.56 9.90
C THR A 13 -0.62 14.71 8.44
N VAL A 14 0.22 15.72 8.14
CA VAL A 14 0.83 15.93 6.82
C VAL A 14 2.08 15.05 6.66
N ILE A 15 1.86 13.78 6.35
CA ILE A 15 2.92 12.83 5.95
C ILE A 15 2.41 12.12 4.69
N GLY A 16 3.10 12.28 3.56
CA GLY A 16 2.73 11.64 2.30
C GLY A 16 3.68 11.98 1.15
N THR A 17 3.58 11.22 0.06
CA THR A 17 4.30 11.46 -1.19
C THR A 17 3.48 12.44 -2.04
N PRO A 18 3.95 13.67 -2.31
CA PRO A 18 3.16 14.76 -2.92
C PRO A 18 2.42 14.39 -4.21
N GLU A 19 3.00 13.50 -5.00
CA GLU A 19 2.46 13.01 -6.28
C GLU A 19 1.15 12.22 -6.12
N PHE A 20 0.95 11.60 -4.95
CA PHE A 20 -0.20 10.75 -4.62
C PHE A 20 -1.17 11.40 -3.64
N MET A 21 -0.81 12.55 -3.08
CA MET A 21 -1.63 13.25 -2.10
C MET A 21 -2.80 13.98 -2.77
N ALA A 22 -4.00 13.78 -2.22
CA ALA A 22 -5.20 14.47 -2.64
C ALA A 22 -5.16 15.95 -2.23
N PRO A 23 -5.81 16.87 -2.97
CA PRO A 23 -5.77 18.30 -2.67
C PRO A 23 -6.27 18.64 -1.25
N GLU A 24 -7.31 17.95 -0.78
CA GLU A 24 -7.88 18.15 0.56
C GLU A 24 -6.94 17.74 1.70
N MET A 25 -5.89 16.96 1.43
CA MET A 25 -4.86 16.63 2.44
C MET A 25 -4.00 17.84 2.82
N TYR A 26 -4.00 18.89 1.99
CA TYR A 26 -3.29 20.14 2.25
C TYR A 26 -4.17 21.19 2.95
N GLU A 27 -5.45 20.91 3.15
CA GLU A 27 -6.38 21.80 3.81
C GLU A 27 -6.49 21.49 5.31
N GLU A 28 -6.56 22.51 6.16
CA GLU A 28 -6.71 22.36 7.62
C GLU A 28 -8.11 21.86 8.06
N ARG A 29 -8.99 21.54 7.10
CA ARG A 29 -10.39 21.14 7.35
C ARG A 29 -10.56 19.65 7.63
N GLY A 30 -9.45 18.89 7.56
CA GLY A 30 -9.39 17.44 7.74
C GLY A 30 -10.02 16.65 6.57
N TYR A 31 -9.52 15.44 6.34
CA TYR A 31 -9.84 14.63 5.16
C TYR A 31 -10.61 13.34 5.47
N SER A 32 -11.27 12.76 4.46
CA SER A 32 -12.04 11.51 4.52
C SER A 32 -11.29 10.32 3.90
N GLU A 33 -11.89 9.13 3.85
CA GLU A 33 -11.35 7.95 3.14
C GLU A 33 -11.24 8.16 1.62
N LYS A 34 -11.83 9.23 1.07
CA LYS A 34 -11.74 9.60 -0.35
C LYS A 34 -10.34 10.01 -0.79
N VAL A 35 -9.43 10.30 0.16
CA VAL A 35 -8.01 10.49 -0.14
C VAL A 35 -7.37 9.21 -0.68
N ASP A 36 -7.80 8.04 -0.18
CA ASP A 36 -7.30 6.75 -0.63
C ASP A 36 -7.79 6.44 -2.04
N ILE A 37 -8.99 6.87 -2.41
CA ILE A 37 -9.52 6.77 -3.77
C ILE A 37 -8.70 7.61 -4.76
N TYR A 38 -8.28 8.81 -4.35
CA TYR A 38 -7.41 9.65 -5.17
C TYR A 38 -6.03 9.02 -5.35
N ALA A 39 -5.42 8.54 -4.25
CA ALA A 39 -4.13 7.85 -4.28
C ALA A 39 -4.20 6.60 -5.18
N PHE A 40 -5.27 5.82 -5.08
CA PHE A 40 -5.54 4.69 -5.98
C PHE A 40 -5.60 5.12 -7.45
N GLY A 41 -6.26 6.24 -7.76
CA GLY A 41 -6.29 6.81 -9.10
C GLY A 41 -4.90 7.16 -9.65
N MET A 42 -4.03 7.70 -8.80
CA MET A 42 -2.62 7.98 -9.16
C MET A 42 -1.80 6.70 -9.39
N CYS A 43 -1.97 5.68 -8.54
CA CYS A 43 -1.34 4.37 -8.74
C CYS A 43 -1.81 3.71 -10.05
N LEU A 44 -3.11 3.77 -10.33
CA LEU A 44 -3.67 3.21 -11.56
C LEU A 44 -3.18 3.96 -12.80
N LEU A 45 -2.99 5.28 -12.70
CA LEU A 45 -2.37 6.08 -13.74
C LEU A 45 -0.91 5.67 -13.99
N GLU A 46 -0.13 5.49 -12.93
CA GLU A 46 1.25 5.01 -13.03
C GLU A 46 1.31 3.65 -13.72
N MET A 47 0.51 2.68 -13.27
CA MET A 47 0.45 1.34 -13.88
C MET A 47 0.02 1.37 -15.35
N ALA A 48 -0.99 2.20 -15.69
CA ALA A 48 -1.53 2.26 -17.04
C ALA A 48 -0.64 3.02 -18.03
N SER A 49 0.13 4.00 -17.55
CA SER A 49 1.03 4.80 -18.38
C SER A 49 2.48 4.28 -18.37
N GLY A 50 2.88 3.52 -17.34
CA GLY A 50 4.25 3.11 -17.09
C GLY A 50 5.17 4.25 -16.65
N GLU A 51 4.61 5.42 -16.32
CA GLU A 51 5.35 6.64 -16.00
C GLU A 51 4.90 7.21 -14.66
N TYR A 52 5.85 7.76 -13.92
CA TYR A 52 5.60 8.34 -12.61
C TYR A 52 4.67 9.57 -12.70
N PRO A 53 3.61 9.67 -11.86
CA PRO A 53 2.71 10.82 -11.88
C PRO A 53 3.47 12.13 -11.62
N TYR A 54 3.11 13.17 -12.38
CA TYR A 54 3.79 14.48 -12.35
C TYR A 54 5.30 14.45 -12.60
N GLY A 55 5.83 13.44 -13.32
CA GLY A 55 7.24 13.38 -13.69
C GLY A 55 7.75 14.60 -14.48
N GLU A 56 6.87 15.44 -15.02
CA GLU A 56 7.22 16.71 -15.63
C GLU A 56 7.57 17.84 -14.62
N CYS A 57 7.34 17.63 -13.32
CA CYS A 57 7.65 18.60 -12.27
C CYS A 57 9.05 18.35 -11.69
N THR A 58 9.80 19.41 -11.42
CA THR A 58 11.18 19.32 -10.90
C THR A 58 11.25 19.32 -9.37
N ASN A 59 10.19 19.78 -8.69
CA ASN A 59 10.16 19.84 -7.22
C ASN A 59 8.73 19.66 -6.67
N PRO A 60 8.60 19.27 -5.39
CA PRO A 60 7.30 19.12 -4.71
C PRO A 60 6.40 20.36 -4.74
N ALA A 61 6.97 21.56 -4.71
CA ALA A 61 6.18 22.80 -4.71
C ALA A 61 5.41 23.00 -6.04
N GLN A 62 5.98 22.57 -7.16
CA GLN A 62 5.29 22.59 -8.45
C GLN A 62 4.13 21.59 -8.49
N ILE A 63 4.33 20.40 -7.90
CA ILE A 63 3.28 19.38 -7.78
C ILE A 63 2.14 19.93 -6.93
N TYR A 64 2.45 20.45 -5.74
CA TYR A 64 1.47 21.11 -4.88
C TYR A 64 0.66 22.17 -5.62
N LYS A 65 1.32 23.09 -6.35
CA LYS A 65 0.65 24.14 -7.11
C LYS A 65 -0.30 23.57 -8.19
N LYS A 66 0.11 22.51 -8.90
CA LYS A 66 -0.72 21.85 -9.90
C LYS A 66 -1.92 21.14 -9.27
N VAL A 67 -1.69 20.35 -8.22
CA VAL A 67 -2.73 19.62 -7.50
C VAL A 67 -3.78 20.58 -6.95
N MET A 68 -3.36 21.65 -6.26
CA MET A 68 -4.28 22.67 -5.71
C MET A 68 -5.01 23.49 -6.79
N SER A 69 -4.47 23.60 -8.00
CA SER A 69 -5.15 24.25 -9.13
C SER A 69 -5.97 23.28 -10.00
N GLY A 70 -6.06 22.00 -9.60
CA GLY A 70 -6.80 20.98 -10.33
C GLY A 70 -6.16 20.51 -11.64
N VAL A 71 -4.92 20.94 -11.93
CA VAL A 71 -4.17 20.54 -13.13
C VAL A 71 -3.69 19.11 -12.98
N LYS A 72 -4.17 18.21 -13.85
CA LYS A 72 -3.85 16.78 -13.83
C LYS A 72 -2.44 16.50 -14.42
N PRO A 73 -1.83 15.36 -14.08
CA PRO A 73 -0.55 14.95 -14.66
C PRO A 73 -0.61 14.85 -16.20
N VAL A 74 0.48 15.20 -16.87
CA VAL A 74 0.59 15.07 -18.34
C VAL A 74 0.44 13.61 -18.79
N THR A 75 0.89 12.67 -17.96
CA THR A 75 0.80 11.22 -18.18
C THR A 75 -0.64 10.72 -18.38
N LEU A 76 -1.65 11.44 -17.88
CA LEU A 76 -3.07 11.09 -18.06
C LEU A 76 -3.47 11.00 -19.54
N SER A 77 -2.85 11.82 -20.40
CA SER A 77 -3.10 11.79 -21.84
C SER A 77 -2.55 10.54 -22.54
N LYS A 78 -1.65 9.78 -21.89
CA LYS A 78 -1.02 8.57 -22.44
C LYS A 78 -1.85 7.30 -22.22
N VAL A 79 -2.88 7.35 -21.37
CA VAL A 79 -3.76 6.21 -21.08
C VAL A 79 -4.65 5.92 -22.30
N LYS A 80 -4.44 4.76 -22.94
CA LYS A 80 -5.15 4.36 -24.16
C LYS A 80 -6.53 3.75 -23.91
N ASN A 81 -6.66 2.96 -22.84
CA ASN A 81 -7.92 2.29 -22.52
C ASN A 81 -8.92 3.31 -21.95
N LYS A 82 -10.05 3.48 -22.64
CA LYS A 82 -11.09 4.47 -22.28
C LYS A 82 -11.77 4.16 -20.95
N ASP A 83 -11.95 2.89 -20.62
CA ASP A 83 -12.60 2.47 -19.38
C ASP A 83 -11.69 2.76 -18.18
N VAL A 84 -10.40 2.44 -18.31
CA VAL A 84 -9.38 2.78 -17.30
C VAL A 84 -9.27 4.30 -17.14
N LEU A 85 -9.23 5.04 -18.25
CA LEU A 85 -9.18 6.50 -18.23
C LEU A 85 -10.40 7.11 -17.53
N ALA A 86 -11.59 6.54 -17.73
CA ALA A 86 -12.81 6.99 -17.05
C ALA A 86 -12.73 6.77 -15.53
N VAL A 87 -12.21 5.61 -15.09
CA VAL A 87 -11.98 5.33 -13.67
C VAL A 87 -10.98 6.31 -13.07
N ILE A 88 -9.81 6.48 -13.70
CA ILE A 88 -8.77 7.41 -13.22
C ILE A 88 -9.33 8.83 -13.13
N LYS A 89 -10.04 9.32 -14.15
CA LYS A 89 -10.62 10.67 -14.15
C LYS A 89 -11.59 10.90 -12.99
N ASN A 90 -12.42 9.90 -12.66
CA ASN A 90 -13.31 10.00 -11.52
C ASN A 90 -12.53 9.99 -10.19
N CYS A 91 -11.53 9.11 -10.04
CA CYS A 91 -10.68 9.06 -8.84
C CYS A 91 -9.95 10.38 -8.59
N LEU A 92 -9.51 11.04 -9.65
CA LEU A 92 -8.82 12.33 -9.58
C LEU A 92 -9.78 13.53 -9.53
N GLY A 93 -11.10 13.33 -9.45
CA GLY A 93 -12.10 14.41 -9.41
C GLY A 93 -12.16 15.18 -8.08
N PRO A 94 -13.08 16.15 -7.95
CA PRO A 94 -13.46 16.75 -6.67
C PRO A 94 -13.84 15.69 -5.63
N GLU A 95 -13.52 15.92 -4.34
CA GLU A 95 -13.72 14.93 -3.27
C GLU A 95 -15.15 14.37 -3.21
N ASP A 96 -16.14 15.24 -3.38
CA ASP A 96 -17.58 14.96 -3.34
C ASP A 96 -18.08 14.16 -4.55
N GLU A 97 -17.40 14.26 -5.69
CA GLU A 97 -17.75 13.56 -6.93
C GLU A 97 -17.01 12.20 -7.10
N ARG A 98 -15.98 11.94 -6.29
CA ARG A 98 -15.24 10.67 -6.33
C ARG A 98 -16.15 9.51 -5.94
N MET A 99 -16.15 8.44 -6.74
CA MET A 99 -16.85 7.19 -6.43
C MET A 99 -16.30 6.55 -5.14
N SER A 100 -17.09 5.70 -4.49
CA SER A 100 -16.58 4.81 -3.44
C SER A 100 -15.78 3.65 -4.04
N ALA A 101 -14.96 2.98 -3.21
CA ALA A 101 -14.25 1.77 -3.65
C ALA A 101 -15.20 0.70 -4.20
N GLN A 102 -16.36 0.51 -3.57
CA GLN A 102 -17.39 -0.43 -4.04
C GLN A 102 -17.91 -0.07 -5.44
N GLN A 103 -18.24 1.20 -5.68
CA GLN A 103 -18.70 1.67 -6.99
C GLN A 103 -17.63 1.54 -8.08
N ILE A 104 -16.34 1.69 -7.71
CA ILE A 104 -15.22 1.48 -8.63
C ILE A 104 -15.11 0.00 -9.01
N LEU A 105 -15.20 -0.92 -8.03
CA LEU A 105 -15.16 -2.37 -8.27
C LEU A 105 -16.30 -2.88 -9.17
N GLU A 106 -17.43 -2.17 -9.21
CA GLU A 106 -18.55 -2.51 -10.08
C GLU A 106 -18.35 -2.12 -11.55
N LYS A 107 -17.28 -1.39 -11.89
CA LYS A 107 -16.96 -1.01 -13.27
C LYS A 107 -16.53 -2.24 -14.09
N THR A 108 -16.89 -2.23 -15.37
CA THR A 108 -16.56 -3.28 -16.35
C THR A 108 -15.07 -3.62 -16.39
N PHE A 109 -14.20 -2.63 -16.21
CA PHE A 109 -12.75 -2.83 -16.18
C PHE A 109 -12.28 -3.81 -15.08
N PHE A 110 -12.94 -3.80 -13.92
CA PHE A 110 -12.62 -4.70 -12.80
C PHE A 110 -13.50 -5.95 -12.78
N ALA A 111 -14.39 -6.12 -13.75
CA ALA A 111 -15.22 -7.31 -13.84
C ALA A 111 -14.34 -8.50 -14.19
N ILE A 112 -14.14 -9.39 -13.21
CA ILE A 112 -13.57 -10.70 -13.49
C ILE A 112 -14.66 -11.53 -14.14
N GLU A 113 -14.36 -12.03 -15.33
CA GLU A 113 -15.27 -12.90 -16.07
C GLU A 113 -15.46 -14.23 -15.30
N PRO A 114 -16.72 -14.64 -15.04
CA PRO A 114 -16.97 -15.91 -14.41
C PRO A 114 -16.64 -17.05 -15.37
N GLU A 115 -16.21 -18.17 -14.81
CA GLU A 115 -15.90 -19.38 -15.56
C GLU A 115 -17.10 -20.31 -15.55
N VAL A 116 -17.51 -20.81 -16.72
CA VAL A 116 -18.60 -21.77 -16.85
C VAL A 116 -18.00 -23.15 -17.15
N MET A 117 -18.35 -24.14 -16.34
CA MET A 117 -17.83 -25.50 -16.43
C MET A 117 -18.98 -26.49 -16.58
N LEU A 118 -18.77 -27.54 -17.39
CA LEU A 118 -19.61 -28.73 -17.41
C LEU A 118 -19.11 -29.70 -16.34
N LEU A 119 -19.98 -30.11 -15.42
CA LEU A 119 -19.65 -31.07 -14.37
C LEU A 119 -19.94 -32.51 -14.79
N THR A 120 -21.16 -32.75 -15.27
CA THR A 120 -21.65 -34.09 -15.63
C THR A 120 -22.66 -33.99 -16.75
N SER A 121 -22.79 -35.06 -17.54
CA SER A 121 -23.91 -35.29 -18.46
C SER A 121 -24.60 -36.62 -18.11
N ASP A 122 -25.89 -36.72 -18.39
CA ASP A 122 -26.60 -38.01 -18.35
C ASP A 122 -26.16 -38.92 -19.51
N GLY A 123 -26.42 -40.23 -19.41
CA GLY A 123 -25.99 -41.19 -20.42
C GLY A 123 -26.61 -40.99 -21.81
N ASN A 124 -27.71 -40.25 -21.89
CA ASN A 124 -28.37 -39.85 -23.14
C ASN A 124 -27.98 -38.44 -23.59
N ASN A 125 -27.21 -37.73 -22.77
CA ASN A 125 -26.76 -36.35 -22.94
C ASN A 125 -27.85 -35.31 -23.25
N VAL A 126 -29.01 -35.51 -22.67
CA VAL A 126 -30.11 -34.54 -22.71
C VAL A 126 -29.99 -33.59 -21.53
N HIS A 127 -29.47 -34.06 -20.39
CA HIS A 127 -29.34 -33.29 -19.16
C HIS A 127 -27.86 -33.04 -18.84
N LEU A 128 -27.50 -31.76 -18.78
CA LEU A 128 -26.16 -31.30 -18.42
C LEU A 128 -26.22 -30.60 -17.07
N THR A 129 -25.28 -30.89 -16.17
CA THR A 129 -25.11 -30.12 -14.94
C THR A 129 -23.96 -29.13 -15.15
N LEU A 130 -24.29 -27.85 -15.17
CA LEU A 130 -23.35 -26.74 -15.39
C LEU A 130 -23.04 -26.04 -14.06
N GLN A 131 -21.85 -25.47 -13.97
CA GLN A 131 -21.43 -24.65 -12.84
C GLN A 131 -20.79 -23.34 -13.31
N VAL A 132 -21.31 -22.23 -12.80
CA VAL A 132 -20.72 -20.89 -12.97
C VAL A 132 -19.91 -20.57 -11.72
N VAL A 133 -18.62 -20.29 -11.88
CA VAL A 133 -17.71 -19.93 -10.80
C VAL A 133 -17.31 -18.46 -10.94
N PHE A 134 -17.63 -17.68 -9.92
CA PHE A 134 -17.20 -16.28 -9.83
C PHE A 134 -15.83 -16.23 -9.17
N LYS A 135 -14.84 -15.75 -9.93
CA LYS A 135 -13.48 -15.49 -9.44
C LYS A 135 -13.47 -14.12 -8.75
N GLY A 136 -12.97 -14.02 -7.52
CA GLY A 136 -12.94 -12.78 -6.75
C GLY A 136 -12.83 -13.00 -5.23
N VAL A 137 -13.10 -11.94 -4.47
CA VAL A 137 -13.03 -11.92 -2.98
C VAL A 137 -14.09 -12.84 -2.39
N ASP A 138 -15.30 -12.83 -2.96
CA ASP A 138 -16.38 -13.74 -2.62
C ASP A 138 -16.45 -14.84 -3.68
N LYS A 139 -15.72 -15.94 -3.47
CA LYS A 139 -15.80 -17.14 -4.32
C LYS A 139 -17.21 -17.73 -4.23
N ARG A 140 -18.10 -17.25 -5.10
CA ARG A 140 -19.45 -17.79 -5.28
C ARG A 140 -19.45 -18.77 -6.44
N SER A 141 -20.24 -19.84 -6.33
CA SER A 141 -20.54 -20.68 -7.48
C SER A 141 -22.01 -21.03 -7.51
N VAL A 142 -22.55 -21.16 -8.71
CA VAL A 142 -23.94 -21.51 -8.96
C VAL A 142 -23.91 -22.78 -9.79
N LYS A 143 -24.60 -23.82 -9.32
CA LYS A 143 -24.76 -25.09 -10.02
C LYS A 143 -26.20 -25.21 -10.46
N PHE A 144 -26.43 -25.62 -11.70
CA PHE A 144 -27.77 -25.79 -12.25
C PHE A 144 -27.78 -26.86 -13.33
N ASP A 145 -28.97 -27.41 -13.56
CA ASP A 145 -29.21 -28.36 -14.63
C ASP A 145 -29.71 -27.64 -15.88
N PHE A 146 -29.34 -28.15 -17.04
CA PHE A 146 -29.64 -27.59 -18.35
C PHE A 146 -30.07 -28.73 -19.28
N ASN A 147 -31.27 -28.61 -19.84
CA ASN A 147 -31.80 -29.58 -20.79
C ASN A 147 -31.53 -29.10 -22.23
N VAL A 148 -30.76 -29.89 -22.98
CA VAL A 148 -30.29 -29.52 -24.33
C VAL A 148 -31.43 -29.43 -25.36
N GLU A 149 -32.52 -30.16 -25.15
CA GLU A 149 -33.66 -30.20 -26.08
C GLU A 149 -34.69 -29.11 -25.80
N THR A 150 -34.93 -28.80 -24.51
CA THR A 150 -35.97 -27.85 -24.12
C THR A 150 -35.46 -26.44 -23.86
N ASP A 151 -34.21 -26.31 -23.39
CA ASP A 151 -33.72 -25.05 -22.84
C ASP A 151 -32.81 -24.33 -23.84
N THR A 152 -32.94 -23.01 -23.90
CA THR A 152 -31.95 -22.16 -24.57
C THR A 152 -31.05 -21.47 -23.56
N ALA A 153 -29.76 -21.33 -23.89
CA ALA A 153 -28.80 -20.66 -23.03
C ALA A 153 -29.19 -19.20 -22.71
N ALA A 154 -29.92 -18.52 -23.59
CA ALA A 154 -30.35 -17.15 -23.37
C ALA A 154 -31.49 -17.07 -22.33
N GLU A 155 -32.50 -17.93 -22.46
CA GLU A 155 -33.65 -17.97 -21.55
C GLU A 155 -33.24 -18.38 -20.14
N VAL A 156 -32.42 -19.43 -20.01
CA VAL A 156 -31.93 -19.90 -18.70
C VAL A 156 -31.13 -18.82 -17.97
N VAL A 157 -30.28 -18.08 -18.69
CA VAL A 157 -29.50 -16.99 -18.08
C VAL A 157 -30.38 -15.80 -17.73
N GLU A 158 -31.41 -15.49 -18.53
CA GLU A 158 -32.37 -14.43 -18.23
C GLU A 158 -33.19 -14.76 -16.98
N GLU A 159 -33.72 -15.99 -16.86
CA GLU A 159 -34.44 -16.47 -15.68
C GLU A 159 -33.56 -16.38 -14.42
N MET A 160 -32.30 -16.80 -14.50
CA MET A 160 -31.36 -16.70 -13.38
C MET A 160 -31.04 -15.27 -12.96
N ILE A 161 -31.15 -14.30 -13.87
CA ILE A 161 -30.98 -12.87 -13.55
C ILE A 161 -32.25 -12.33 -12.89
N GLU A 162 -33.43 -12.76 -13.34
CA GLU A 162 -34.71 -12.38 -12.74
C GLU A 162 -34.85 -12.90 -11.30
N GLU A 163 -34.31 -14.09 -11.02
CA GLU A 163 -34.29 -14.72 -9.69
C GLU A 163 -33.11 -14.28 -8.80
N ASP A 164 -32.36 -13.23 -9.18
CA ASP A 164 -31.19 -12.70 -8.45
C ASP A 164 -30.06 -13.74 -8.19
N ILE A 165 -30.01 -14.81 -8.99
CA ILE A 165 -28.96 -15.84 -8.91
C ILE A 165 -27.68 -15.34 -9.58
N LEU A 166 -27.81 -14.75 -10.78
CA LEU A 166 -26.71 -14.25 -11.59
C LEU A 166 -26.77 -12.72 -11.76
N PRO A 167 -25.65 -11.99 -11.61
CA PRO A 167 -25.63 -10.56 -11.90
C PRO A 167 -25.82 -10.26 -13.39
N LYS A 168 -26.74 -9.35 -13.73
CA LYS A 168 -27.06 -8.93 -15.11
C LYS A 168 -25.83 -8.56 -15.95
N ARG A 169 -24.79 -8.00 -15.33
CA ARG A 169 -23.53 -7.61 -16.01
C ARG A 169 -22.81 -8.76 -16.73
N TYR A 170 -23.05 -10.02 -16.32
CA TYR A 170 -22.41 -11.20 -16.90
C TYR A 170 -23.28 -11.94 -17.92
N GLN A 171 -24.50 -11.46 -18.20
CA GLN A 171 -25.48 -12.11 -19.09
C GLN A 171 -24.86 -12.55 -20.42
N GLN A 172 -24.24 -11.60 -21.13
CA GLN A 172 -23.66 -11.87 -22.45
C GLN A 172 -22.49 -12.86 -22.42
N HIS A 173 -21.68 -12.81 -21.35
CA HIS A 173 -20.52 -13.68 -21.20
C HIS A 173 -20.94 -15.12 -20.90
N ILE A 174 -21.76 -15.31 -19.86
CA ILE A 174 -22.23 -16.64 -19.44
C ILE A 174 -23.02 -17.30 -20.58
N THR A 175 -23.89 -16.56 -21.27
CA THR A 175 -24.64 -17.09 -22.42
C THR A 175 -23.70 -17.60 -23.52
N LYS A 176 -22.65 -16.85 -23.86
CA LYS A 176 -21.67 -17.25 -24.89
C LYS A 176 -20.89 -18.48 -24.47
N GLU A 177 -20.53 -18.59 -23.20
CA GLU A 177 -19.79 -19.73 -22.66
C GLU A 177 -20.64 -21.00 -22.64
N ILE A 178 -21.90 -20.93 -22.21
CA ILE A 178 -22.83 -22.07 -22.29
C ILE A 178 -23.00 -22.51 -23.75
N GLN A 179 -23.22 -21.56 -24.67
CA GLN A 179 -23.31 -21.89 -26.10
C GLN A 179 -22.00 -22.46 -26.67
N ARG A 180 -20.83 -22.05 -26.15
CA ARG A 180 -19.54 -22.64 -26.54
C ARG A 180 -19.48 -24.10 -26.09
N ILE A 181 -19.80 -24.37 -24.84
CA ILE A 181 -19.86 -25.74 -24.27
C ILE A 181 -20.79 -26.60 -25.12
N LEU A 182 -22.02 -26.14 -25.41
CA LEU A 182 -22.98 -26.90 -26.23
C LEU A 182 -22.44 -27.20 -27.64
N ARG A 183 -21.76 -26.24 -28.29
CA ARG A 183 -21.16 -26.46 -29.63
C ARG A 183 -19.97 -27.41 -29.61
N GLU A 184 -19.15 -27.37 -28.56
CA GLU A 184 -18.04 -28.31 -28.40
C GLU A 184 -18.57 -29.72 -28.14
N TRP A 185 -19.65 -29.81 -27.37
CA TRP A 185 -20.31 -31.05 -26.99
C TRP A 185 -21.04 -31.74 -28.17
N ASP A 186 -21.69 -30.97 -29.05
CA ASP A 186 -22.31 -31.47 -30.28
C ASP A 186 -21.28 -32.11 -31.25
N LYS A 187 -20.06 -31.56 -31.31
CA LYS A 187 -18.98 -32.11 -32.14
C LYS A 187 -18.46 -33.47 -31.66
N ASP A 188 -18.48 -33.71 -30.34
CA ASP A 188 -18.09 -35.00 -29.78
C ASP A 188 -19.19 -36.06 -29.99
N SER A 189 -20.47 -35.67 -30.00
CA SER A 189 -21.60 -36.57 -30.31
C SER A 189 -21.55 -37.12 -31.74
N ASP A 190 -21.13 -36.30 -32.71
CA ASP A 190 -20.88 -36.74 -34.09
C ASP A 190 -19.67 -37.71 -34.19
N HIS A 191 -18.70 -37.60 -33.29
CA HIS A 191 -17.56 -38.52 -33.23
C HIS A 191 -17.93 -39.85 -32.57
N VAL A 192 -18.93 -39.90 -31.68
CA VAL A 192 -19.44 -41.13 -31.06
C VAL A 192 -20.10 -42.06 -32.10
N HIS A 193 -20.80 -41.51 -33.10
CA HIS A 193 -21.37 -42.33 -34.20
C HIS A 193 -20.30 -42.91 -35.14
N ARG A 194 -19.09 -42.35 -35.16
CA ARG A 194 -17.94 -42.86 -35.93
C ARG A 194 -16.97 -43.72 -35.10
N SER A 195 -16.97 -43.59 -33.78
CA SER A 195 -16.02 -44.27 -32.88
C SER A 195 -16.54 -45.57 -32.26
N ILE A 196 -17.81 -45.93 -32.45
CA ILE A 196 -18.31 -47.29 -32.15
C ILE A 196 -17.56 -48.36 -32.98
N TRP A 197 -16.93 -48.01 -34.11
CA TRP A 197 -16.03 -48.90 -34.87
C TRP A 197 -14.54 -48.82 -34.49
N ARG A 198 -14.15 -48.04 -33.46
CA ARG A 198 -12.74 -47.84 -33.08
C ARG A 198 -12.45 -48.04 -31.58
N ARG A 199 -13.33 -48.72 -30.85
CA ARG A 199 -13.25 -48.87 -29.39
C ARG A 199 -12.65 -50.19 -28.90
N GLU A 200 -11.78 -50.81 -29.70
CA GLU A 200 -10.95 -51.94 -29.25
C GLU A 200 -9.45 -51.59 -29.09
N SER A 201 -9.03 -50.31 -29.17
CA SER A 201 -7.59 -49.98 -29.19
C SER A 201 -7.02 -48.95 -28.17
N ASP A 202 -7.82 -48.31 -27.30
CA ASP A 202 -7.30 -47.18 -26.47
C ASP A 202 -7.15 -47.47 -24.96
N SER A 203 -6.90 -48.73 -24.56
CA SER A 203 -6.46 -48.99 -23.17
C SER A 203 -5.08 -48.35 -22.88
N SER A 204 -4.28 -48.14 -23.92
CA SER A 204 -2.87 -47.77 -23.80
C SER A 204 -2.60 -46.27 -23.62
N GLU A 205 -3.53 -45.37 -23.97
CA GLU A 205 -3.35 -43.92 -23.77
C GLU A 205 -3.70 -43.50 -22.35
N LEU A 206 -4.75 -44.08 -21.77
CA LEU A 206 -5.15 -43.83 -20.38
C LEU A 206 -4.06 -44.28 -19.39
N GLU A 207 -3.36 -45.38 -19.70
CA GLU A 207 -2.22 -45.85 -18.91
C GLU A 207 -1.00 -44.94 -19.02
N ARG A 208 -0.77 -44.29 -20.17
CA ARG A 208 0.32 -43.32 -20.33
C ARG A 208 0.06 -42.05 -19.50
N ILE A 209 -1.16 -41.52 -19.56
CA ILE A 209 -1.55 -40.32 -18.81
C ILE A 209 -1.49 -40.57 -17.30
N LYS A 210 -1.88 -41.76 -16.83
CA LYS A 210 -1.73 -42.14 -15.42
C LYS A 210 -0.27 -42.18 -14.97
N VAL A 211 0.62 -42.72 -15.78
CA VAL A 211 2.06 -42.78 -15.47
C VAL A 211 2.68 -41.38 -15.45
N GLU A 212 2.30 -40.51 -16.40
CA GLU A 212 2.77 -39.11 -16.43
C GLU A 212 2.28 -38.33 -15.20
N LEU A 213 1.01 -38.50 -14.81
CA LEU A 213 0.46 -37.84 -13.63
C LEU A 213 1.16 -38.27 -12.33
N GLU A 214 1.49 -39.56 -12.20
CA GLU A 214 2.20 -40.07 -11.02
C GLU A 214 3.63 -39.51 -10.95
N GLN A 215 4.32 -39.37 -12.09
CA GLN A 215 5.65 -38.77 -12.16
C GLN A 215 5.66 -37.27 -11.82
N GLU A 216 4.66 -36.52 -12.27
CA GLU A 216 4.55 -35.10 -11.91
C GLU A 216 4.22 -34.90 -10.43
N LYS A 217 3.43 -35.82 -9.85
CA LYS A 217 3.12 -35.80 -8.42
C LYS A 217 4.36 -36.06 -7.56
N GLU A 218 5.18 -37.05 -7.94
CA GLU A 218 6.44 -37.35 -7.24
C GLU A 218 7.41 -36.16 -7.30
N ARG A 219 7.52 -35.48 -8.46
CA ARG A 219 8.31 -34.25 -8.58
C ARG A 219 7.78 -33.09 -7.74
N ALA A 220 6.46 -32.99 -7.58
CA ALA A 220 5.86 -31.96 -6.75
C ALA A 220 6.19 -32.19 -5.26
N GLU A 221 6.12 -33.44 -4.80
CA GLU A 221 6.48 -33.83 -3.43
C GLU A 221 7.97 -33.60 -3.14
N GLU A 222 8.87 -33.86 -4.10
CA GLU A 222 10.30 -33.53 -3.97
C GLU A 222 10.55 -32.02 -3.82
N LYS A 223 9.86 -31.19 -4.62
CA LYS A 223 9.99 -29.74 -4.54
C LYS A 223 9.42 -29.15 -3.25
N GLU A 224 8.33 -29.75 -2.75
CA GLU A 224 7.75 -29.37 -1.46
C GLU A 224 8.72 -29.68 -0.30
N ALA A 225 9.39 -30.84 -0.35
CA ALA A 225 10.44 -31.17 0.62
C ALA A 225 11.62 -30.20 0.57
N GLU A 226 12.07 -29.81 -0.64
CA GLU A 226 13.13 -28.81 -0.81
C GLU A 226 12.72 -27.45 -0.22
N CYS A 227 11.48 -27.02 -0.47
CA CYS A 227 10.94 -25.77 0.06
C CYS A 227 10.89 -25.77 1.60
N ASN A 228 10.47 -26.87 2.19
CA ASN A 228 10.43 -27.04 3.65
C ASN A 228 11.85 -26.97 4.26
N GLU A 229 12.87 -27.52 3.59
CA GLU A 229 14.25 -27.41 4.05
C GLU A 229 14.76 -25.96 4.01
N TYR A 230 14.43 -25.20 2.96
CA TYR A 230 14.78 -23.77 2.89
C TYR A 230 14.06 -22.96 3.97
N GLU A 231 12.81 -23.27 4.27
CA GLU A 231 12.05 -22.61 5.34
C GLU A 231 12.66 -22.88 6.72
N GLU A 232 13.06 -24.13 7.01
CA GLU A 232 13.75 -24.47 8.26
C GLU A 232 15.12 -23.76 8.39
N ARG A 233 15.85 -23.62 7.27
CA ARG A 233 17.10 -22.83 7.23
C ARG A 233 16.85 -21.34 7.48
N ALA A 234 15.77 -20.79 6.93
CA ALA A 234 15.39 -19.39 7.14
C ALA A 234 15.02 -19.13 8.61
N LEU A 235 14.25 -20.02 9.23
CA LEU A 235 13.90 -19.94 10.66
C LEU A 235 15.15 -19.97 11.55
N LYS A 236 16.09 -20.89 11.30
CA LYS A 236 17.38 -20.95 12.02
C LYS A 236 18.22 -19.68 11.82
N ALA A 237 18.16 -19.06 10.64
CA ALA A 237 18.84 -17.79 10.39
C ALA A 237 18.18 -16.62 11.12
N GLU A 238 16.85 -16.61 11.20
CA GLU A 238 16.10 -15.61 11.95
C GLU A 238 16.38 -15.71 13.46
N GLU A 239 16.41 -16.93 14.03
CA GLU A 239 16.80 -17.15 15.42
C GLU A 239 18.22 -16.64 15.71
N LYS A 240 19.18 -16.95 14.83
CA LYS A 240 20.55 -16.42 14.94
C LYS A 240 20.60 -14.89 14.84
N CYS A 241 19.76 -14.29 14.00
CA CYS A 241 19.68 -12.83 13.88
C CYS A 241 19.07 -12.20 15.14
N LYS A 242 18.06 -12.83 15.74
CA LYS A 242 17.50 -12.41 17.03
C LYS A 242 18.52 -12.53 18.15
N GLU A 243 19.26 -13.63 18.21
CA GLU A 243 20.33 -13.83 19.19
C GLU A 243 21.46 -12.82 19.03
N MET A 244 21.90 -12.56 17.79
CA MET A 244 22.88 -11.50 17.49
C MET A 244 22.37 -10.12 17.90
N THR A 245 21.08 -9.84 17.69
CA THR A 245 20.47 -8.56 18.10
C THR A 245 20.46 -8.43 19.62
N ARG A 246 20.13 -9.51 20.34
CA ARG A 246 20.20 -9.54 21.81
C ARG A 246 21.62 -9.34 22.32
N LEU A 247 22.60 -10.00 21.71
CA LEU A 247 24.02 -9.82 22.03
C LEU A 247 24.50 -8.40 21.73
N LEU A 248 24.01 -7.76 20.67
CA LEU A 248 24.29 -6.36 20.38
C LEU A 248 23.64 -5.41 21.38
N GLU A 249 22.45 -5.72 21.90
CA GLU A 249 21.82 -4.97 22.99
C GLU A 249 22.56 -5.16 24.32
N GLU A 250 23.00 -6.37 24.63
CA GLU A 250 23.85 -6.70 25.78
C GLU A 250 25.19 -5.96 25.69
N LEU A 251 25.89 -6.03 24.55
CA LEU A 251 27.13 -5.29 24.30
C LEU A 251 26.92 -3.77 24.34
N LYS A 252 25.79 -3.25 23.83
CA LYS A 252 25.46 -1.84 24.02
C LYS A 252 25.31 -1.52 25.50
N SER A 253 24.63 -2.36 26.28
CA SER A 253 24.44 -2.17 27.72
C SER A 253 25.77 -2.28 28.51
N GLU A 254 26.68 -3.16 28.10
CA GLU A 254 28.02 -3.27 28.67
C GLU A 254 28.90 -2.09 28.27
N GLN A 255 28.77 -1.59 27.03
CA GLN A 255 29.43 -0.36 26.59
C GLN A 255 28.89 0.86 27.34
N TYR A 256 27.60 0.89 27.72
CA TYR A 256 27.03 1.87 28.66
C TYR A 256 27.64 1.73 30.06
N HIS A 257 27.99 0.52 30.51
CA HIS A 257 28.62 0.27 31.81
C HIS A 257 30.14 0.56 31.83
N GLU A 258 30.87 0.34 30.72
CA GLU A 258 32.26 0.78 30.56
C GLU A 258 32.38 2.29 30.35
N LEU A 259 31.37 2.94 29.74
CA LEU A 259 31.27 4.40 29.66
C LEU A 259 31.00 5.05 31.03
N GLU A 260 30.38 4.36 31.99
CA GLU A 260 30.24 4.85 33.37
C GLU A 260 31.59 4.92 34.12
N HIS A 261 32.61 4.16 33.70
CA HIS A 261 33.97 4.28 34.25
C HIS A 261 34.94 5.07 33.37
N GLY A 262 34.48 5.66 32.26
CA GLY A 262 35.38 6.24 31.28
C GLY A 262 34.81 7.23 30.27
N SER A 263 33.79 8.05 30.58
CA SER A 263 33.61 9.37 29.94
C SER A 263 32.50 10.21 30.60
N ILE A 264 32.93 11.28 31.25
CA ILE A 264 32.26 12.55 31.57
C ILE A 264 30.75 12.61 31.25
N THR A 265 29.94 12.29 32.26
CA THR A 265 28.61 12.87 32.44
C THR A 265 28.77 14.36 32.75
N THR A 266 28.57 15.24 31.77
CA THR A 266 28.33 16.66 32.09
C THR A 266 26.86 16.81 32.43
N ALA A 267 26.58 16.85 33.73
CA ALA A 267 25.25 17.12 34.27
C ALA A 267 24.66 18.42 33.67
N LEU A 268 23.44 18.36 33.14
CA LEU A 268 22.65 19.53 32.76
C LEU A 268 22.40 20.38 34.03
N LYS A 269 23.12 21.49 34.17
CA LYS A 269 22.81 22.54 35.16
C LYS A 269 21.44 23.13 34.84
N ASP A 270 20.56 23.20 35.84
CA ASP A 270 19.31 23.96 35.75
C ASP A 270 19.60 25.43 36.05
N TYR A 271 19.14 26.34 35.20
CA TYR A 271 19.32 27.78 35.36
C TYR A 271 17.97 28.40 35.73
N ALA A 272 17.97 29.14 36.83
CA ALA A 272 16.86 30.00 37.21
C ALA A 272 16.74 31.18 36.23
N ASP A 273 15.57 31.82 36.19
CA ASP A 273 15.29 32.88 35.21
C ASP A 273 16.12 34.15 35.47
N ASP A 274 16.55 34.37 36.71
CA ASP A 274 17.44 35.45 37.13
C ASP A 274 18.93 35.17 36.87
N ALA A 275 19.27 34.01 36.31
CA ALA A 275 20.66 33.65 36.04
C ALA A 275 21.26 34.54 34.95
N ASP A 276 22.49 34.99 35.18
CA ASP A 276 23.26 35.84 34.25
C ASP A 276 23.51 35.09 32.93
N ILE A 277 23.19 35.75 31.82
CA ILE A 277 23.34 35.19 30.49
C ILE A 277 24.80 34.83 30.15
N GLU A 278 25.78 35.52 30.74
CA GLU A 278 27.19 35.20 30.52
C GLU A 278 27.56 33.82 31.05
N VAL A 279 27.08 33.48 32.24
CA VAL A 279 27.35 32.19 32.88
C VAL A 279 26.69 31.08 32.08
N PHE A 280 25.44 31.30 31.68
CA PHE A 280 24.69 30.36 30.85
C PHE A 280 25.36 30.09 29.51
N VAL A 281 25.80 31.14 28.80
CA VAL A 281 26.39 30.99 27.46
C VAL A 281 27.79 30.37 27.50
N ARG A 282 28.60 30.65 28.53
CA ARG A 282 29.91 29.99 28.71
C ARG A 282 29.73 28.51 28.99
N ASP A 283 28.83 28.16 29.90
CA ASP A 283 28.51 26.75 30.19
C ASP A 283 27.94 26.04 28.94
N CYS A 284 27.17 26.74 28.08
CA CYS A 284 26.66 26.22 26.81
C CYS A 284 27.77 25.99 25.76
N ALA A 285 28.73 26.91 25.68
CA ALA A 285 29.87 26.79 24.80
C ALA A 285 30.79 25.63 25.25
N GLU A 286 31.02 25.48 26.55
CA GLU A 286 31.79 24.38 27.12
C GLU A 286 31.11 23.02 26.88
N ALA A 287 29.80 22.93 27.12
CA ALA A 287 29.00 21.72 26.87
C ALA A 287 28.94 21.32 25.38
N THR A 288 29.21 22.25 24.47
CA THR A 288 29.28 21.98 23.02
C THR A 288 30.70 21.98 22.46
N HIS A 289 31.72 21.92 23.33
CA HIS A 289 33.15 21.91 23.00
C HIS A 289 33.59 23.09 22.11
N ARG A 290 33.17 24.31 22.45
CA ARG A 290 33.54 25.55 21.76
C ARG A 290 34.57 26.33 22.56
N SER A 291 35.37 27.14 21.86
CA SER A 291 36.36 28.01 22.50
C SER A 291 35.70 29.20 23.19
N GLU A 292 36.38 29.73 24.21
CA GLU A 292 35.96 30.91 24.98
C GLU A 292 35.68 32.13 24.06
N ASP A 293 36.45 32.30 22.99
CA ASP A 293 36.23 33.37 22.00
C ASP A 293 34.85 33.29 21.32
N LYS A 294 34.34 32.06 21.11
CA LYS A 294 33.00 31.86 20.53
C LYS A 294 31.91 32.10 21.57
N ALA A 295 32.13 31.73 22.82
CA ALA A 295 31.23 32.07 23.92
C ALA A 295 31.07 33.59 24.04
N GLN A 296 32.19 34.32 24.03
CA GLN A 296 32.20 35.79 24.07
C GLN A 296 31.48 36.42 22.88
N ALA A 297 31.64 35.85 21.68
CA ALA A 297 30.92 36.30 20.49
C ALA A 297 29.40 36.10 20.59
N TRP A 298 28.94 35.03 21.24
CA TRP A 298 27.51 34.78 21.48
C TRP A 298 26.97 35.72 22.56
N ILE A 299 27.68 35.87 23.67
CA ILE A 299 27.35 36.80 24.76
C ILE A 299 27.19 38.22 24.23
N LYS A 300 28.16 38.70 23.43
CA LYS A 300 28.11 40.04 22.86
C LYS A 300 26.85 40.26 22.03
N LYS A 301 26.48 39.29 21.18
CA LYS A 301 25.27 39.39 20.35
C LYS A 301 23.97 39.40 21.14
N LEU A 302 23.92 38.68 22.26
CA LEU A 302 22.76 38.67 23.15
C LEU A 302 22.67 40.01 23.92
N LYS A 303 23.78 40.51 24.45
CA LYS A 303 23.82 41.81 25.15
C LYS A 303 23.57 43.00 24.23
N ASP A 304 24.00 42.92 22.97
CA ASP A 304 23.70 43.92 21.94
C ASP A 304 22.19 44.01 21.63
N GLN A 305 21.38 43.03 22.07
CA GLN A 305 19.92 42.98 21.97
C GLN A 305 19.22 43.14 23.33
N ASP A 306 19.95 43.63 24.35
CA ASP A 306 19.45 43.85 25.72
C ASP A 306 18.99 42.57 26.44
N ILE A 307 19.50 41.40 26.04
CA ILE A 307 19.24 40.12 26.71
C ILE A 307 20.31 39.93 27.78
N MET A 308 19.90 39.97 29.05
CA MET A 308 20.80 40.01 30.20
C MET A 308 20.66 38.78 31.10
N THR A 309 19.52 38.08 31.03
CA THR A 309 19.20 36.93 31.87
C THR A 309 18.71 35.73 31.05
N VAL A 310 18.69 34.55 31.68
CA VAL A 310 18.11 33.34 31.09
C VAL A 310 16.60 33.46 30.91
N GLY A 311 15.92 34.23 31.76
CA GLY A 311 14.51 34.58 31.61
C GLY A 311 14.22 35.35 30.33
N ASP A 312 15.03 36.38 30.03
CA ASP A 312 14.92 37.18 28.80
C ASP A 312 15.02 36.29 27.54
N LEU A 313 15.86 35.25 27.57
CA LEU A 313 15.97 34.27 26.49
C LEU A 313 14.76 33.34 26.36
N ARG A 314 14.07 33.01 27.47
CA ARG A 314 12.88 32.14 27.46
C ARG A 314 11.65 32.87 26.94
N ASP A 315 11.60 34.18 27.13
CA ASP A 315 10.48 35.02 26.71
C ASP A 315 10.54 35.41 25.22
N LEU A 316 11.62 35.08 24.51
CA LEU A 316 11.76 35.33 23.07
C LEU A 316 10.82 34.46 22.24
N HIS A 317 10.06 35.10 21.34
CA HIS A 317 9.29 34.39 20.32
C HIS A 317 10.19 33.91 19.18
N ASP A 318 9.72 32.93 18.40
CA ASP A 318 10.54 32.31 17.33
C ASP A 318 11.01 33.31 16.25
N GLU A 319 10.29 34.42 16.05
CA GLU A 319 10.68 35.51 15.16
C GLU A 319 11.89 36.30 15.72
N ASP A 320 11.95 36.51 17.04
CA ASP A 320 13.03 37.23 17.71
C ASP A 320 14.34 36.44 17.68
N TRP A 321 14.25 35.10 17.75
CA TRP A 321 15.42 34.20 17.63
C TRP A 321 16.16 34.33 16.30
N ALA A 322 15.46 34.68 15.23
CA ALA A 322 16.05 34.93 13.92
C ALA A 322 16.76 36.29 13.86
N ALA A 323 16.31 37.27 14.66
CA ALA A 323 16.86 38.62 14.72
C ALA A 323 18.14 38.73 15.57
N LEU A 324 18.45 37.75 16.42
CA LEU A 324 19.66 37.74 17.28
C LEU A 324 21.00 37.68 16.53
N GLY A 325 20.98 37.43 15.22
CA GLY A 325 22.19 37.33 14.39
C GLY A 325 23.13 36.19 14.81
N LEU A 326 22.65 35.22 15.59
CA LEU A 326 23.37 34.01 15.97
C LEU A 326 23.44 33.02 14.79
N THR A 327 24.44 32.14 14.78
CA THR A 327 24.48 31.06 13.79
C THR A 327 23.43 30.01 14.14
N VAL A 328 22.93 29.28 13.14
CA VAL A 328 21.93 28.20 13.35
C VAL A 328 22.38 27.20 14.42
N PHE A 329 23.70 26.93 14.50
CA PHE A 329 24.28 26.08 15.53
C PHE A 329 24.21 26.71 16.92
N ALA A 330 24.56 27.99 17.06
CA ALA A 330 24.51 28.71 18.33
C ALA A 330 23.07 28.79 18.85
N SER A 331 22.11 29.13 17.98
CA SER A 331 20.69 29.16 18.34
C SER A 331 20.17 27.79 18.77
N ARG A 332 20.60 26.71 18.11
CA ARG A 332 20.23 25.33 18.51
C ARG A 332 20.89 24.91 19.82
N ALA A 333 22.17 25.21 20.04
CA ALA A 333 22.88 24.89 21.27
C ALA A 333 22.20 25.55 22.48
N ILE A 334 21.91 26.85 22.37
CA ILE A 334 21.24 27.64 23.40
C ILE A 334 19.79 27.13 23.61
N LYS A 335 19.00 26.92 22.55
CA LYS A 335 17.63 26.38 22.66
C LYS A 335 17.60 24.98 23.28
N ASN A 336 18.55 24.11 22.95
CA ASN A 336 18.63 22.76 23.53
C ASN A 336 18.96 22.82 25.02
N MET A 337 19.87 23.72 25.41
CA MET A 337 20.22 23.92 26.81
C MET A 337 19.09 24.58 27.62
N LEU A 338 18.29 25.45 27.01
CA LEU A 338 17.06 26.01 27.61
C LEU A 338 15.94 24.97 27.76
N ARG A 339 15.81 24.03 26.83
CA ARG A 339 14.74 23.00 26.79
C ARG A 339 14.93 21.83 27.75
N GLY A 340 15.98 21.83 28.58
CA GLY A 340 16.16 20.86 29.67
C GLY A 340 14.98 20.75 30.65
N LYS A 341 13.96 21.61 30.54
CA LYS A 341 12.72 21.60 31.34
C LYS A 341 11.46 20.98 30.70
N SER A 342 11.51 20.26 29.59
CA SER A 342 10.28 19.65 29.02
C SER A 342 10.37 18.13 28.82
N SER A 343 10.44 17.39 29.93
CA SER A 343 9.94 16.01 30.05
C SER A 343 9.95 15.57 31.52
N LYS A 344 8.95 16.03 32.29
CA LYS A 344 8.36 15.39 33.48
C LYS A 344 7.46 16.42 34.19
N GLY A 345 6.16 16.16 34.18
CA GLY A 345 5.10 16.98 34.73
C GLY A 345 3.87 16.84 33.89
#